data_AF-A0A3D0TJA0-F1
#
_entry.id   AF-A0A3D0TJA0-F1
#
_cell.length_a   1.000
_cell.length_b   1.000
_cell.length_c   1.000
_cell.angle_alpha   90.00
_cell.angle_beta   90.00
_cell.angle_gamma   90.00
#
_symmetry.space_group_name_H-M   'P 1'
#
loop_
_entity.id
_entity.type
_entity.pdbx_description
1 polymer ?
#
loop_
_entity_poly.entity_id
_entity_poly.type
_entity_poly.pdbx_seq_one_letter_code
_entity_poly.pdbx_strand_id
1 'polypeptide(L)'
;TDVDRNDMARICEPGSVRLIGRRLLERYSRLIHTVDHLEGVLNKDRDAVDAILTHMWACTVTGSPKPVAMQTIENMENSPRGWYSGCIGFLWFNGYVSTGMTLRTVHLKNGRASVRAGATLLYDSDPATEERETHIKASAF
;
A
#
# COMPACT_ATOMS: atom_id res chain seq x y z
N THR A 1 -0.21 -3.66 9.70
CA THR A 1 0.72 -4.15 10.75
C THR A 1 0.88 -5.65 10.73
N ASP A 2 -0.10 -6.46 11.16
CA ASP A 2 0.12 -7.92 11.25
C ASP A 2 0.37 -8.57 9.89
N VAL A 3 -0.34 -8.12 8.85
CA VAL A 3 -0.11 -8.56 7.48
C VAL A 3 1.29 -8.17 7.01
N ASP A 4 1.71 -6.93 7.26
CA ASP A 4 3.05 -6.47 6.89
C ASP A 4 4.15 -7.23 7.65
N ARG A 5 3.94 -7.53 8.95
CA ARG A 5 4.86 -8.38 9.73
C ARG A 5 4.97 -9.78 9.13
N ASN A 6 3.86 -10.35 8.68
CA ASN A 6 3.84 -11.64 8.01
C ASN A 6 4.57 -11.60 6.66
N ASP A 7 4.44 -10.51 5.90
CA ASP A 7 5.19 -10.33 4.65
C ASP A 7 6.70 -10.22 4.92
N MET A 8 7.10 -9.36 5.87
CA MET A 8 8.49 -9.20 6.28
C MET A 8 9.10 -10.51 6.81
N ALA A 9 8.35 -11.30 7.58
CA ALA A 9 8.82 -12.56 8.15
C ALA A 9 9.24 -13.60 7.09
N ARG A 10 8.79 -13.48 5.84
CA ARG A 10 9.18 -14.37 4.73
C ARG A 10 10.58 -14.09 4.20
N ILE A 11 11.07 -12.87 4.39
CA ILE A 11 12.32 -12.39 3.78
C ILE A 11 13.32 -11.81 4.79
N CYS A 12 12.92 -11.64 6.04
CA CYS A 12 13.76 -11.12 7.13
C CYS A 12 14.25 -12.22 8.06
N GLU A 13 15.37 -11.95 8.74
CA GLU A 13 15.94 -12.83 9.76
C GLU A 13 14.92 -13.06 10.89
N PRO A 14 14.70 -14.31 11.35
CA PRO A 14 13.79 -14.59 12.45
C PRO A 14 14.08 -13.75 13.69
N GLY A 15 13.05 -13.08 14.21
CA GLY A 15 13.17 -12.20 15.38
C GLY A 15 13.66 -10.77 15.09
N SER A 16 14.07 -10.45 13.86
CA SER A 16 14.50 -9.09 13.49
C SER A 16 13.35 -8.11 13.26
N VAL A 17 12.16 -8.61 12.89
CA VAL A 17 10.99 -7.77 12.54
C VAL A 17 10.38 -7.11 13.78
N ARG A 18 10.58 -5.80 13.91
CA ARG A 18 10.16 -5.00 15.05
C ARG A 18 9.26 -3.84 14.66
N LEU A 19 8.30 -3.54 15.52
CA LEU A 19 7.43 -2.38 15.43
C LEU A 19 8.10 -1.22 16.17
N ILE A 20 8.52 -0.21 15.42
CA ILE A 20 9.22 0.97 15.97
C ILE A 20 8.30 2.16 16.21
N GLY A 21 7.14 2.18 15.56
CA GLY A 21 6.10 3.17 15.80
C GLY A 21 4.73 2.51 15.67
N ARG A 22 3.85 2.75 16.64
CA ARG A 22 2.49 2.21 16.63
C ARG A 22 1.48 3.35 16.72
N ARG A 23 0.54 3.37 15.77
CA ARG A 23 -0.58 4.30 15.66
C ARG A 23 -0.12 5.75 15.76
N LEU A 24 0.99 6.06 15.11
CA LEU A 24 1.47 7.43 15.00
C LEU A 24 0.45 8.23 14.18
N LEU A 25 0.10 9.42 14.63
CA LEU A 25 -0.79 10.30 13.89
C LEU A 25 0.03 11.11 12.89
N GLU A 26 -0.16 10.84 11.61
CA GLU A 26 0.42 11.62 10.53
C GLU A 26 -0.64 12.55 9.93
N ARG A 27 -0.36 13.85 9.93
CA ARG A 27 -1.26 14.87 9.38
C ARG A 27 -0.92 15.13 7.92
N TYR A 28 -1.91 14.94 7.06
CA TYR A 28 -1.86 15.33 5.65
C TYR A 28 -2.83 16.51 5.41
N SER A 29 -2.75 17.15 4.24
CA SER A 29 -3.47 18.40 3.93
C SER A 29 -4.99 18.36 4.14
N ARG A 30 -5.62 17.18 4.00
CA ARG A 30 -7.08 17.02 4.15
C ARG A 30 -7.50 15.93 5.14
N LEU A 31 -6.56 15.15 5.71
CA LEU A 31 -6.86 13.92 6.47
C LEU A 31 -5.77 13.63 7.52
N ILE A 32 -6.12 12.93 8.60
CA ILE A 32 -5.18 12.35 9.56
C ILE A 32 -5.12 10.84 9.33
N HIS A 33 -3.91 10.27 9.23
CA HIS A 33 -3.69 8.83 9.08
C HIS A 33 -3.04 8.28 10.35
N THR A 34 -3.48 7.10 10.78
CA THR A 34 -2.74 6.31 11.77
C THR A 34 -1.73 5.43 11.03
N VAL A 35 -0.45 5.56 11.38
CA VAL A 35 0.63 4.86 10.71
C VAL A 35 1.42 4.02 11.72
N ASP A 36 1.69 2.78 11.32
CA ASP A 36 2.59 1.87 12.03
C ASP A 36 3.89 1.77 11.22
N HIS A 37 5.02 1.87 11.92
CA HIS A 37 6.36 1.79 11.32
C HIS A 37 7.01 0.47 11.75
N LEU A 38 7.41 -0.33 10.76
CA LEU A 38 8.05 -1.63 10.93
C LEU A 38 9.45 -1.61 10.31
N GLU A 39 10.37 -2.32 10.92
CA GLU A 39 11.69 -2.58 10.34
C GLU A 39 12.15 -4.01 10.64
N GLY A 40 13.08 -4.50 9.83
CA GLY A 40 13.64 -5.85 9.94
C GLY A 40 14.94 -5.95 9.16
N VAL A 41 15.70 -7.01 9.42
CA VAL A 41 16.97 -7.29 8.74
C VAL A 41 16.69 -8.34 7.66
N LEU A 42 17.01 -8.06 6.41
CA LEU A 42 16.87 -9.04 5.33
C LEU A 42 17.72 -10.28 5.57
N ASN A 43 17.21 -11.44 5.18
CA ASN A 43 18.00 -12.68 5.19
C ASN A 43 19.21 -12.54 4.26
N LYS A 44 20.29 -13.27 4.58
CA LYS A 44 21.56 -13.21 3.83
C LYS A 44 21.45 -13.68 2.37
N ASP A 45 20.42 -14.45 2.04
CA ASP A 45 20.09 -14.93 0.69
C ASP A 45 19.10 -14.03 -0.05
N ARG A 46 18.75 -12.86 0.50
CA ARG A 46 17.78 -11.93 -0.05
C ARG A 46 18.39 -10.57 -0.32
N ASP A 47 17.82 -9.88 -1.29
CA ASP A 47 18.21 -8.52 -1.65
C ASP A 47 17.05 -7.53 -1.59
N ALA A 48 17.32 -6.29 -1.98
CA ALA A 48 16.33 -5.23 -1.96
C ALA A 48 15.22 -5.43 -3.01
N VAL A 49 15.44 -6.24 -4.06
CA VAL A 49 14.40 -6.58 -5.03
C VAL A 49 13.42 -7.58 -4.42
N ASP A 50 13.90 -8.57 -3.65
CA ASP A 50 13.02 -9.45 -2.86
C ASP A 50 12.13 -8.63 -1.91
N ALA A 51 12.69 -7.59 -1.29
CA ALA A 51 11.95 -6.67 -0.42
C ALA A 51 10.82 -5.94 -1.17
N ILE A 52 11.10 -5.38 -2.34
CA ILE A 52 10.09 -4.73 -3.19
C ILE A 52 9.00 -5.73 -3.57
N LEU A 53 9.36 -6.88 -4.14
CA LEU A 53 8.38 -7.84 -4.67
C LEU A 53 7.46 -8.38 -3.58
N THR A 54 7.96 -8.50 -2.36
CA THR A 54 7.17 -8.94 -1.20
C THR A 54 6.18 -7.86 -0.73
N HIS A 55 6.52 -6.57 -0.82
CA HIS A 55 5.74 -5.46 -0.28
C HIS A 55 4.98 -4.61 -1.31
N MET A 56 5.23 -4.80 -2.61
CA MET A 56 4.66 -3.97 -3.68
C MET A 56 3.12 -3.96 -3.66
N TRP A 57 2.49 -5.05 -3.20
CA TRP A 57 1.05 -5.15 -3.00
C TRP A 57 0.71 -5.03 -1.52
N ALA A 58 0.78 -3.81 -1.01
CA ALA A 58 0.51 -3.53 0.39
C ALA A 58 -0.92 -3.92 0.78
N CYS A 59 -1.09 -4.39 2.02
CA CYS A 59 -2.40 -4.81 2.52
C CYS A 59 -3.40 -3.65 2.59
N THR A 60 -2.92 -2.42 2.78
CA THR A 60 -3.75 -1.22 2.95
C THR A 60 -4.55 -0.85 1.69
N VAL A 61 -4.16 -1.40 0.55
CA VAL A 61 -4.77 -1.13 -0.77
C VAL A 61 -5.34 -2.38 -1.42
N THR A 62 -4.96 -3.57 -0.93
CA THR A 62 -5.51 -4.85 -1.38
C THR A 62 -6.55 -5.38 -0.40
N GLY A 63 -6.13 -5.71 0.82
CA GLY A 63 -6.95 -6.27 1.89
C GLY A 63 -6.32 -7.55 2.46
N SER A 64 -7.02 -8.17 3.41
CA SER A 64 -6.60 -9.40 4.06
C SER A 64 -7.75 -10.40 4.16
N PRO A 65 -7.53 -11.69 3.86
CA PRO A 65 -6.29 -12.31 3.34
C PRO A 65 -5.96 -11.84 1.91
N LYS A 66 -4.69 -11.51 1.63
CA LYS A 66 -4.27 -10.87 0.36
C LYS A 66 -4.75 -11.60 -0.90
N PRO A 67 -4.59 -12.93 -1.07
CA PRO A 67 -5.00 -13.61 -2.31
C PRO A 67 -6.50 -13.49 -2.57
N VAL A 68 -7.32 -13.63 -1.53
CA VAL A 68 -8.78 -13.49 -1.63
C VAL A 68 -9.15 -12.05 -1.92
N ALA A 69 -8.56 -11.10 -1.21
CA ALA A 69 -8.83 -9.68 -1.41
C ALA A 69 -8.47 -9.20 -2.84
N MET A 70 -7.31 -9.63 -3.37
CA MET A 70 -6.92 -9.33 -4.74
C MET A 70 -7.88 -9.96 -5.76
N GLN A 71 -8.31 -11.21 -5.56
CA GLN A 71 -9.29 -11.84 -6.45
C GLN A 71 -10.65 -11.12 -6.41
N THR A 72 -11.11 -10.71 -5.23
CA THR A 72 -12.34 -9.94 -5.06
C THR A 72 -12.23 -8.60 -5.77
N ILE A 73 -11.10 -7.90 -5.65
CA ILE A 73 -10.82 -6.65 -6.36
C ILE A 73 -10.92 -6.86 -7.87
N GLU A 74 -10.25 -7.88 -8.42
CA GLU A 74 -10.31 -8.18 -9.85
C GLU A 74 -11.72 -8.53 -10.34
N ASN A 75 -12.52 -9.18 -9.50
CA ASN A 75 -13.91 -9.53 -9.84
C ASN A 75 -14.87 -8.33 -9.74
N MET A 76 -14.59 -7.35 -8.89
CA MET A 76 -15.50 -6.23 -8.59
C MET A 76 -15.14 -4.93 -9.32
N GLU A 77 -13.87 -4.68 -9.59
CA GLU A 77 -13.43 -3.44 -10.22
C GLU A 77 -13.63 -3.49 -11.74
N ASN A 78 -14.23 -2.44 -12.30
CA ASN A 78 -14.54 -2.37 -13.74
C ASN A 78 -13.30 -2.26 -14.65
N SER A 79 -12.09 -2.10 -14.09
CA SER A 79 -10.86 -1.97 -14.87
C SER A 79 -9.61 -2.27 -14.03
N PRO A 80 -8.55 -2.81 -14.67
CA PRO A 80 -7.27 -3.02 -14.01
C PRO A 80 -6.74 -1.74 -13.38
N ARG A 81 -6.05 -1.87 -12.24
CA ARG A 81 -5.51 -0.71 -11.50
C ARG A 81 -4.38 0.01 -12.22
N GLY A 82 -3.61 -0.72 -13.03
CA GLY A 82 -2.49 -0.17 -13.80
C GLY A 82 -1.49 0.50 -12.87
N TRP A 83 -1.41 1.83 -12.94
CA TRP A 83 -0.52 2.63 -12.10
C TRP A 83 -1.00 2.77 -10.65
N TYR A 84 -2.30 2.66 -10.36
CA TYR A 84 -2.85 2.90 -9.03
C TYR A 84 -2.50 1.75 -8.09
N SER A 85 -2.13 2.06 -6.84
CA SER A 85 -1.76 1.06 -5.83
C SER A 85 -0.50 0.22 -6.20
N GLY A 86 0.27 0.68 -7.19
CA GLY A 86 1.60 0.14 -7.49
C GLY A 86 2.68 0.81 -6.64
N CYS A 87 3.94 0.71 -7.08
CA CYS A 87 5.06 1.40 -6.45
C CYS A 87 5.88 2.21 -7.47
N ILE A 88 6.43 3.33 -7.02
CA ILE A 88 7.40 4.15 -7.75
C ILE A 88 8.58 4.44 -6.83
N GLY A 89 9.80 4.46 -7.36
CA GLY A 89 10.98 4.65 -6.54
C GLY A 89 12.27 4.52 -7.32
N PHE A 90 13.36 4.27 -6.59
CA PHE A 90 14.68 4.08 -7.16
C PHE A 90 15.39 2.89 -6.53
N LEU A 91 16.28 2.28 -7.33
CA LEU A 91 17.23 1.23 -6.93
C LEU A 91 18.63 1.73 -7.30
N TRP A 92 19.53 1.77 -6.32
CA TRP A 92 20.92 2.14 -6.52
C TRP A 92 21.80 0.91 -6.72
N PHE A 93 22.95 1.10 -7.39
CA PHE A 93 23.94 0.03 -7.59
C PHE A 93 24.54 -0.52 -6.29
N ASN A 94 24.42 0.20 -5.17
CA ASN A 94 24.83 -0.28 -3.86
C ASN A 94 23.77 -1.15 -3.16
N GLY A 95 22.68 -1.50 -3.85
CA GLY A 95 21.57 -2.29 -3.31
C GLY A 95 20.56 -1.49 -2.49
N TYR A 96 20.71 -0.17 -2.37
CA TYR A 96 19.73 0.66 -1.67
C TYR A 96 18.48 0.87 -2.52
N VAL A 97 17.31 0.66 -1.91
CA VAL A 97 16.01 0.88 -2.52
C VAL A 97 15.18 1.82 -1.66
N SER A 98 14.48 2.74 -2.33
CA SER A 98 13.40 3.49 -1.72
C SER A 98 12.23 3.53 -2.69
N THR A 99 11.06 3.10 -2.23
CA THR A 99 9.82 3.10 -3.00
C THR A 99 8.69 3.73 -2.20
N GLY A 100 7.75 4.34 -2.91
CA GLY A 100 6.49 4.81 -2.39
C GLY A 100 5.33 4.24 -3.20
N MET A 101 4.18 4.06 -2.57
CA MET A 101 2.98 3.65 -3.28
C MET A 101 2.43 4.79 -4.12
N THR A 102 1.95 4.47 -5.32
CA THR A 102 1.29 5.40 -6.24
C THR A 102 -0.17 5.62 -5.85
N LEU A 103 -0.36 6.04 -4.60
CA LEU A 103 -1.60 6.62 -4.11
C LEU A 103 -1.56 8.12 -4.35
N ARG A 104 -2.73 8.75 -4.33
CA ARG A 104 -2.82 10.21 -4.47
C ARG A 104 -2.02 10.74 -5.67
N THR A 105 -2.18 10.08 -6.82
CA THR A 105 -1.43 10.36 -8.04
C THR A 105 -2.40 10.63 -9.19
N VAL A 106 -2.05 11.53 -10.10
CA VAL A 106 -2.79 11.80 -11.33
C VAL A 106 -2.08 11.13 -12.49
N HIS A 107 -2.78 10.29 -13.24
CA HIS A 107 -2.25 9.71 -14.48
C HIS A 107 -2.72 10.52 -15.68
N LEU A 108 -1.76 11.15 -16.36
CA LEU A 108 -1.97 11.91 -17.58
C LEU A 108 -1.62 11.05 -18.80
N LYS A 109 -2.60 10.76 -19.64
CA LYS A 109 -2.38 10.01 -20.89
C LYS A 109 -3.33 10.48 -21.96
N ASN A 110 -2.82 10.76 -23.16
CA ASN A 110 -3.62 11.17 -24.33
C ASN A 110 -4.55 12.35 -24.05
N GLY A 111 -4.06 13.38 -23.36
CA GLY A 111 -4.85 14.57 -22.99
C GLY A 111 -5.91 14.34 -21.90
N ARG A 112 -5.98 13.13 -21.30
CA ARG A 112 -6.91 12.81 -20.22
C ARG A 112 -6.17 12.69 -18.89
N ALA A 113 -6.64 13.41 -17.88
CA ALA A 113 -6.27 13.22 -16.48
C ALA A 113 -7.19 12.20 -15.81
N SER A 114 -6.62 11.21 -15.13
CA SER A 114 -7.37 10.21 -14.38
C SER A 114 -6.85 10.11 -12.95
N VAL A 115 -7.76 10.15 -11.99
CA VAL A 115 -7.49 9.94 -10.56
C VAL A 115 -8.25 8.71 -10.11
N ARG A 116 -7.64 7.93 -9.23
CA ARG A 116 -8.26 6.76 -8.62
C ARG A 116 -8.12 6.85 -7.11
N ALA A 117 -9.20 6.54 -6.41
CA ALA A 117 -9.26 6.51 -4.96
C ALA A 117 -10.02 5.25 -4.54
N GLY A 118 -9.77 4.82 -3.30
CA GLY A 118 -10.42 3.67 -2.70
C GLY A 118 -10.63 3.87 -1.21
N ALA A 119 -11.46 3.02 -0.64
CA ALA A 119 -11.74 2.92 0.78
C ALA A 119 -11.56 1.47 1.23
N THR A 120 -11.36 1.27 2.53
CA THR A 120 -11.18 -0.07 3.09
C THR A 120 -12.53 -0.56 3.57
N LEU A 121 -13.03 -1.63 2.96
CA LEU A 121 -14.31 -2.21 3.34
C LEU A 121 -14.11 -3.24 4.46
N LEU A 122 -14.77 -3.00 5.58
CA LEU A 122 -14.86 -3.90 6.73
C LEU A 122 -16.28 -4.45 6.85
N TYR A 123 -16.47 -5.41 7.76
CA TYR A 123 -17.79 -6.01 8.01
C TYR A 123 -18.83 -4.97 8.45
N ASP A 124 -18.41 -3.99 9.24
CA ASP A 124 -19.22 -2.90 9.80
C ASP A 124 -19.16 -1.60 8.99
N SER A 125 -18.55 -1.62 7.80
CA SER A 125 -18.50 -0.45 6.92
C SER A 125 -19.90 -0.05 6.45
N ASP A 126 -20.19 1.26 6.52
CA ASP A 126 -21.39 1.86 5.94
C ASP A 126 -21.11 2.27 4.48
N PRO A 127 -21.81 1.70 3.48
CA PRO A 127 -21.50 1.94 2.07
C PRO A 127 -21.46 3.41 1.66
N ALA A 128 -22.39 4.22 2.18
CA ALA A 128 -22.47 5.64 1.85
C ALA A 128 -21.29 6.43 2.45
N THR A 129 -20.79 6.01 3.62
CA THR A 129 -19.64 6.62 4.28
C THR A 129 -18.34 6.29 3.55
N GLU A 130 -18.16 5.04 3.15
CA GLU A 130 -16.98 4.61 2.37
C GLU A 130 -16.91 5.31 1.01
N GLU A 131 -18.05 5.44 0.33
CA GLU A 131 -18.14 6.20 -0.93
C GLU A 131 -17.72 7.66 -0.72
N ARG A 132 -18.26 8.34 0.31
CA ARG A 132 -17.86 9.71 0.66
C ARG A 132 -16.36 9.83 0.92
N GLU A 133 -15.75 8.86 1.59
CA GLU A 133 -14.31 8.85 1.82
C GLU A 133 -13.53 8.81 0.49
N THR A 134 -13.96 8.00 -0.48
CA THR A 134 -13.30 7.97 -1.81
C THR A 134 -13.37 9.32 -2.53
N HIS A 135 -14.52 10.01 -2.46
CA HIS A 135 -14.67 11.35 -3.03
C HIS A 135 -13.78 12.38 -2.36
N ILE A 136 -13.69 12.37 -1.02
CA ILE A 136 -12.80 13.27 -0.27
C ILE A 136 -11.35 13.05 -0.68
N LYS A 137 -10.90 11.79 -0.77
CA LYS A 137 -9.55 11.44 -1.23
C LYS A 137 -9.28 11.90 -2.67
N ALA A 138 -10.26 11.75 -3.56
CA ALA A 138 -10.14 12.13 -4.97
C ALA A 138 -10.21 13.65 -5.19
N SER A 139 -10.93 14.40 -4.35
CA SER A 139 -11.01 15.88 -4.40
C SER A 139 -9.70 16.58 -4.02
N ALA A 140 -8.68 15.81 -3.63
CA ALA A 140 -7.43 16.36 -3.15
C ALA A 140 -6.53 16.96 -4.25
N PHE A 141 -6.85 16.70 -5.53
CA PHE A 141 -6.10 17.08 -6.74
C PHE A 141 -6.60 18.36 -7.39
#